data_AF-A0A1M7JV31-F1
#
_entry.id   AF-A0A1M7JV31-F1
#
_cell.length_a   1.000
_cell.length_b   1.000
_cell.length_c   1.000
_cell.angle_alpha   90.00
_cell.angle_beta   90.00
_cell.angle_gamma   90.00
#
_symmetry.space_group_name_H-M   'P 1'
#
loop_
_entity.id
_entity.type
_entity.pdbx_description
1 polymer ?
#
loop_
_entity_poly.entity_id
_entity_poly.type
_entity_poly.pdbx_seq_one_letter_code
_entity_poly.pdbx_strand_id
1 'polypeptide(L)'
;MKERMKALEIEEVEKYLRILQFDAIERQKFINALTVKETYFFREYEQLKFFAEEILPKILKERLAGSGKTIKVLSAGCATGEEAYTLGIILNEMLEGEDFDWWVVGIDIDTFALEKAQEGRYDSRSTRLIPKEYLNCYLLEDGEFYKVKPFLKQKITFAWANLLTGIPENLAPFEVIFCRNVLIYFDDVSRERVLNNLYKALVPGGYIFFGHADFVGKFFTIFKPERIGRHLVYRK
;
A
#
# COMPACT_ATOMS: atom_id res chain seq x y z
N MET A 1 10.60 -19.63 -9.98
CA MET A 1 11.49 -19.98 -11.13
C MET A 1 11.13 -21.31 -11.76
N LYS A 2 11.23 -22.44 -11.04
CA LYS A 2 10.92 -23.78 -11.56
C LYS A 2 9.55 -23.88 -12.24
N GLU A 3 8.51 -23.30 -11.65
CA GLU A 3 7.16 -23.29 -12.23
C GLU A 3 7.08 -22.54 -13.57
N ARG A 4 7.75 -21.39 -13.69
CA ARG A 4 7.77 -20.61 -14.93
C ARG A 4 8.58 -21.30 -16.03
N MET A 5 9.74 -21.87 -15.66
CA MET A 5 10.56 -22.70 -16.55
C MET A 5 9.76 -23.88 -17.10
N LYS A 6 8.99 -24.56 -16.23
CA LYS A 6 8.08 -25.64 -16.64
C LYS A 6 6.99 -25.16 -17.60
N ALA A 7 6.39 -23.98 -17.35
CA ALA A 7 5.35 -23.41 -18.21
C ALA A 7 5.84 -23.03 -19.62
N LEU A 8 7.14 -22.87 -19.82
CA LEU A 8 7.78 -22.59 -21.11
C LEU A 8 8.56 -23.79 -21.67
N GLU A 9 8.51 -24.95 -21.00
CA GLU A 9 9.26 -26.15 -21.38
C GLU A 9 10.77 -25.91 -21.50
N ILE A 10 11.32 -25.11 -20.57
CA ILE A 10 12.75 -24.81 -20.48
C ILE A 10 13.37 -25.55 -19.31
N GLU A 11 14.35 -26.41 -19.58
CA GLU A 11 15.06 -27.15 -18.55
C GLU A 11 16.33 -26.42 -18.07
N GLU A 12 16.97 -25.66 -18.96
CA GLU A 12 18.21 -24.94 -18.67
C GLU A 12 17.97 -23.56 -18.04
N VAL A 13 18.50 -23.38 -16.84
CA VAL A 13 18.40 -22.11 -16.07
C VAL A 13 19.00 -20.94 -16.84
N GLU A 14 20.16 -21.12 -17.47
CA GLU A 14 20.84 -20.06 -18.23
C GLU A 14 20.01 -19.56 -19.42
N LYS A 15 19.35 -20.48 -20.12
CA LYS A 15 18.45 -20.16 -21.22
C LYS A 15 17.26 -19.33 -20.72
N TYR A 16 16.68 -19.71 -19.58
CA TYR A 16 15.60 -18.94 -18.98
C TYR A 16 16.06 -17.55 -18.52
N LEU A 17 17.25 -17.43 -17.93
CA LEU A 17 17.82 -16.13 -17.54
C LEU A 17 18.03 -15.21 -18.75
N ARG A 18 18.45 -15.73 -19.91
CA ARG A 18 18.54 -14.93 -21.15
C ARG A 18 17.17 -14.45 -21.60
N ILE A 19 16.14 -15.30 -21.55
CA ILE A 19 14.76 -14.87 -21.88
C ILE A 19 14.33 -13.74 -20.96
N LEU A 20 14.56 -13.86 -19.65
CA LEU A 20 14.27 -12.80 -18.71
C LEU A 20 15.02 -11.49 -19.04
N GLN A 21 16.15 -11.49 -19.73
CA GLN A 21 16.81 -10.23 -20.12
C GLN A 21 16.09 -9.50 -21.25
N PHE A 22 15.47 -10.22 -22.19
CA PHE A 22 14.90 -9.63 -23.41
C PHE A 22 13.37 -9.61 -23.45
N ASP A 23 12.70 -10.48 -22.69
CA ASP A 23 11.24 -10.56 -22.64
C ASP A 23 10.67 -9.89 -21.38
N ALA A 24 10.14 -8.67 -21.56
CA ALA A 24 9.52 -7.91 -20.47
C ALA A 24 8.25 -8.57 -19.92
N ILE A 25 7.50 -9.28 -20.76
CA ILE A 25 6.25 -9.92 -20.36
C ILE A 25 6.57 -11.13 -19.48
N GLU A 26 7.52 -11.96 -19.89
CA GLU A 26 7.94 -13.11 -19.08
C GLU A 26 8.64 -12.68 -17.79
N ARG A 27 9.42 -11.58 -17.81
CA ARG A 27 9.92 -10.97 -16.57
C ARG A 27 8.80 -10.64 -15.59
N GLN A 28 7.74 -10.00 -16.06
CA GLN A 28 6.63 -9.63 -15.19
C GLN A 28 5.93 -10.87 -14.62
N LYS A 29 5.71 -11.91 -15.45
CA LYS A 29 5.15 -13.19 -14.97
C LYS A 29 6.05 -13.88 -13.95
N PHE A 30 7.36 -13.79 -14.12
CA PHE A 30 8.33 -14.29 -13.15
C PHE A 30 8.26 -13.53 -11.82
N ILE A 31 8.22 -12.19 -11.86
CA ILE A 31 8.05 -11.35 -10.66
C ILE A 31 6.76 -11.73 -9.91
N ASN A 32 5.63 -11.82 -10.62
CA ASN A 32 4.34 -12.18 -10.01
C ASN A 32 4.33 -13.56 -9.34
N ALA A 33 5.27 -14.45 -9.69
CA ALA A 33 5.41 -15.77 -9.10
C ALA A 33 6.36 -15.78 -7.87
N LEU A 34 7.10 -14.71 -7.61
CA LEU A 34 8.00 -14.58 -6.46
C LEU A 34 7.38 -13.81 -5.29
N THR A 35 6.38 -12.97 -5.56
CA THR A 35 5.74 -12.13 -4.56
C THR A 35 4.87 -12.95 -3.60
N VAL A 36 5.03 -12.73 -2.29
CA VAL A 36 4.16 -13.28 -1.26
C VAL A 36 2.92 -12.40 -1.12
N LYS A 37 1.73 -13.01 -1.15
CA LYS A 37 0.46 -12.29 -1.36
C LYS A 37 -0.49 -12.31 -0.18
N GLU A 38 -0.01 -12.62 1.03
CA GLU A 38 -0.92 -12.65 2.18
C GLU A 38 -1.22 -11.24 2.67
N THR A 39 -2.45 -10.79 2.38
CA THR A 39 -3.03 -9.54 2.88
C THR A 39 -4.52 -9.78 3.17
N TYR A 40 -5.11 -8.92 3.99
CA TYR A 40 -6.52 -8.96 4.36
C TYR A 40 -6.92 -7.59 4.94
N PHE A 41 -8.21 -7.29 4.90
CA PHE A 41 -8.73 -6.02 5.41
C PHE A 41 -8.45 -5.87 6.91
N PHE A 42 -8.24 -4.63 7.37
CA PHE A 42 -7.98 -4.32 8.78
C PHE A 42 -6.78 -5.07 9.41
N ARG A 43 -5.80 -5.49 8.61
CA ARG A 43 -4.55 -6.08 9.11
C ARG A 43 -3.77 -5.08 9.96
N GLU A 44 -3.23 -5.55 11.08
CA GLU A 44 -2.53 -4.74 12.09
C GLU A 44 -3.41 -3.58 12.59
N TYR A 45 -4.64 -3.92 13.01
CA TYR A 45 -5.68 -2.98 13.45
C TYR A 45 -5.19 -1.87 14.38
N GLU A 46 -4.30 -2.19 15.32
CA GLU A 46 -3.74 -1.21 16.26
C GLU A 46 -2.99 -0.05 15.57
N GLN A 47 -2.32 -0.30 14.44
CA GLN A 47 -1.66 0.75 13.67
C GLN A 47 -2.66 1.57 12.85
N LEU A 48 -3.71 0.92 12.32
CA LEU A 48 -4.80 1.58 11.61
C LEU A 48 -5.61 2.49 12.53
N LYS A 49 -5.92 2.01 13.74
CA LYS A 49 -6.56 2.80 14.79
C LYS A 49 -5.71 4.01 15.17
N PHE A 50 -4.41 3.82 15.36
CA PHE A 50 -3.49 4.92 15.64
C PHE A 50 -3.45 5.95 14.49
N PHE A 51 -3.48 5.51 13.23
CA PHE A 51 -3.62 6.42 12.11
C PHE A 51 -4.93 7.22 12.18
N ALA A 52 -6.06 6.54 12.37
CA ALA A 52 -7.38 7.15 12.38
C ALA A 52 -7.57 8.14 13.53
N GLU A 53 -7.21 7.75 14.76
CA GLU A 53 -7.57 8.50 15.97
C GLU A 53 -6.53 9.53 16.41
N GLU A 54 -5.26 9.38 16.01
CA GLU A 54 -4.17 10.25 16.49
C GLU A 54 -3.47 11.02 15.37
N ILE A 55 -3.14 10.36 14.26
CA ILE A 55 -2.36 11.00 13.18
C ILE A 55 -3.24 11.81 12.25
N LEU A 56 -4.37 11.26 11.81
CA LEU A 56 -5.27 11.95 10.90
C LEU A 56 -5.79 13.28 11.49
N PRO A 57 -6.27 13.36 12.76
CA PRO A 57 -6.68 14.63 13.36
C PRO A 57 -5.58 15.69 13.43
N LYS A 58 -4.32 15.27 13.64
CA LYS A 58 -3.16 16.19 13.60
C LYS A 58 -2.95 16.76 12.21
N ILE A 59 -3.01 15.91 11.18
CA ILE A 59 -2.89 16.34 9.78
C ILE A 59 -4.00 17.33 9.43
N LEU A 60 -5.25 17.05 9.82
CA LEU A 60 -6.37 17.96 9.57
C LEU A 60 -6.17 19.32 10.22
N LYS A 61 -5.75 19.35 11.49
CA LYS A 61 -5.45 20.60 12.21
C LYS A 61 -4.34 21.41 11.54
N GLU A 62 -3.27 20.76 11.09
CA GLU A 62 -2.17 21.42 10.37
C GLU A 62 -2.63 21.97 9.01
N ARG A 63 -3.54 21.28 8.33
CA ARG A 63 -4.07 21.69 7.02
C ARG A 63 -5.14 22.77 7.08
N LEU A 64 -5.97 22.79 8.12
CA LEU A 64 -6.91 23.89 8.37
C LEU A 64 -6.20 25.24 8.50
N ALA A 65 -4.94 25.23 8.97
CA ALA A 65 -4.11 26.43 9.11
C ALA A 65 -3.37 26.84 7.81
N GLY A 66 -3.46 26.05 6.74
CA GLY A 66 -2.72 26.24 5.49
C GLY A 66 -3.62 26.30 4.25
N SER A 67 -3.05 25.95 3.09
CA SER A 67 -3.75 25.93 1.80
C SER A 67 -3.82 24.49 1.26
N GLY A 68 -4.99 23.86 1.38
CA GLY A 68 -5.30 22.59 0.73
C GLY A 68 -6.15 21.68 1.61
N LYS A 69 -7.30 21.25 1.06
CA LYS A 69 -8.30 20.43 1.75
C LYS A 69 -8.33 18.99 1.23
N THR A 70 -7.21 18.47 0.74
CA THR A 70 -7.14 17.10 0.19
C THR A 70 -6.11 16.28 0.95
N ILE A 71 -6.51 15.11 1.42
CA ILE A 71 -5.65 14.12 2.07
C ILE A 71 -5.39 12.97 1.11
N LYS A 72 -4.15 12.81 0.69
CA LYS A 72 -3.67 11.75 -0.21
C LYS A 72 -2.83 10.76 0.56
N VAL A 73 -3.25 9.49 0.54
CA VAL A 73 -2.56 8.41 1.24
C VAL A 73 -2.03 7.40 0.23
N LEU A 74 -0.80 6.93 0.43
CA LEU A 74 -0.20 5.85 -0.35
C LEU A 74 -0.22 4.54 0.44
N SER A 75 -0.66 3.46 -0.19
CA SER A 75 -0.35 2.07 0.21
C SER A 75 0.74 1.54 -0.72
N ALA A 76 1.97 1.47 -0.22
CA ALA A 76 3.17 1.10 -0.95
C ALA A 76 3.47 -0.40 -0.78
N GLY A 77 3.31 -1.16 -1.87
CA GLY A 77 3.23 -2.62 -1.83
C GLY A 77 1.83 -3.08 -1.41
N CYS A 78 0.80 -2.56 -2.09
CA CYS A 78 -0.60 -2.73 -1.71
C CYS A 78 -1.14 -4.16 -1.91
N ALA A 79 -0.36 -5.05 -2.53
CA ALA A 79 -0.75 -6.40 -2.90
C ALA A 79 -2.11 -6.40 -3.63
N THR A 80 -3.06 -7.22 -3.18
CA THR A 80 -4.39 -7.34 -3.77
C THR A 80 -5.36 -6.23 -3.37
N GLY A 81 -4.91 -5.18 -2.69
CA GLY A 81 -5.65 -3.93 -2.50
C GLY A 81 -6.36 -3.77 -1.15
N GLU A 82 -6.41 -4.80 -0.30
CA GLU A 82 -7.13 -4.77 0.98
C GLU A 82 -6.67 -3.64 1.91
N GLU A 83 -5.37 -3.33 1.94
CA GLU A 83 -4.84 -2.20 2.73
C GLU A 83 -5.35 -0.86 2.17
N ALA A 84 -5.25 -0.63 0.85
CA ALA A 84 -5.72 0.59 0.22
C ALA A 84 -7.22 0.81 0.43
N TYR A 85 -8.03 -0.25 0.33
CA TYR A 85 -9.46 -0.16 0.63
C TYR A 85 -9.74 0.09 2.12
N THR A 86 -8.99 -0.54 3.02
CA THR A 86 -9.11 -0.28 4.47
C THR A 86 -8.80 1.19 4.78
N LEU A 87 -7.75 1.76 4.18
CA LEU A 87 -7.40 3.17 4.34
C LEU A 87 -8.49 4.09 3.76
N GLY A 88 -9.08 3.72 2.63
CA GLY A 88 -10.22 4.45 2.07
C GLY A 88 -11.45 4.44 2.99
N ILE A 89 -11.75 3.30 3.62
CA ILE A 89 -12.83 3.21 4.63
C ILE A 89 -12.53 4.15 5.79
N ILE A 90 -11.32 4.10 6.35
CA ILE A 90 -10.91 4.97 7.46
C ILE A 90 -11.05 6.44 7.08
N LEU A 91 -10.55 6.84 5.91
CA LEU A 91 -10.65 8.23 5.46
C LEU A 91 -12.10 8.66 5.25
N ASN A 92 -12.94 7.81 4.67
CA ASN A 92 -14.35 8.13 4.45
C ASN A 92 -15.11 8.32 5.76
N GLU A 93 -14.87 7.46 6.76
CA GLU A 93 -15.49 7.56 8.09
C GLU A 93 -14.98 8.78 8.87
N MET A 94 -13.65 8.96 8.94
CA MET A 94 -13.05 9.99 9.79
C MET A 94 -13.18 11.40 9.22
N LEU A 95 -13.46 11.54 7.93
CA LEU A 95 -13.67 12.82 7.26
C LEU A 95 -15.14 13.12 6.98
N GLU A 96 -16.06 12.27 7.44
CA GLU A 96 -17.49 12.54 7.30
C GLU A 96 -17.86 13.85 8.03
N GLY A 97 -18.46 14.80 7.30
CA GLY A 97 -18.82 16.12 7.82
C GLY A 97 -17.67 17.14 7.87
N GLU A 98 -16.44 16.70 7.58
CA GLU A 98 -15.29 17.59 7.43
C GLU A 98 -15.22 18.13 5.99
N ASP A 99 -14.77 19.38 5.82
CA ASP A 99 -14.56 19.98 4.50
C ASP A 99 -13.20 19.57 3.92
N PHE A 100 -13.00 18.26 3.78
CA PHE A 100 -11.79 17.64 3.23
C PHE A 100 -12.15 16.58 2.17
N ASP A 101 -11.48 16.64 1.03
CA ASP A 101 -11.45 15.56 0.05
C ASP A 101 -10.34 14.56 0.41
N TRP A 102 -10.44 13.33 -0.09
CA TRP A 102 -9.42 12.31 0.14
C TRP A 102 -9.22 11.40 -1.07
N TRP A 103 -8.00 10.88 -1.19
CA TRP A 103 -7.60 9.95 -2.24
C TRP A 103 -6.64 8.91 -1.66
N VAL A 104 -6.80 7.65 -2.08
CA VAL A 104 -5.82 6.60 -1.80
C VAL A 104 -5.18 6.15 -3.10
N VAL A 105 -3.86 5.99 -3.09
CA VAL A 105 -3.12 5.36 -4.17
C VAL A 105 -2.55 4.06 -3.64
N GLY A 106 -2.84 2.94 -4.31
CA GLY A 106 -2.17 1.66 -4.09
C GLY A 106 -1.14 1.43 -5.18
N ILE A 107 0.10 1.11 -4.81
CA ILE A 107 1.13 0.71 -5.78
C ILE A 107 1.69 -0.65 -5.46
N ASP A 108 1.98 -1.43 -6.51
CA ASP A 108 2.65 -2.72 -6.39
C ASP A 108 3.49 -3.02 -7.64
N ILE A 109 4.44 -3.95 -7.52
CA ILE A 109 5.21 -4.48 -8.64
C ILE A 109 4.50 -5.68 -9.28
N ASP A 110 3.58 -6.34 -8.56
CA ASP A 110 2.81 -7.50 -9.02
C ASP A 110 1.55 -7.07 -9.79
N THR A 111 1.56 -7.27 -11.11
CA THR A 111 0.42 -6.87 -11.95
C THR A 111 -0.83 -7.72 -11.71
N PHE A 112 -0.70 -9.00 -11.34
CA PHE A 112 -1.86 -9.83 -11.01
C PHE A 112 -2.51 -9.41 -9.69
N ALA A 113 -1.70 -8.95 -8.74
CA ALA A 113 -2.23 -8.40 -7.49
C ALA A 113 -2.98 -7.09 -7.76
N LEU A 114 -2.45 -6.21 -8.61
CA LEU A 114 -3.11 -4.97 -9.02
C LEU A 114 -4.40 -5.20 -9.79
N GLU A 115 -4.46 -6.20 -10.69
CA GLU A 115 -5.70 -6.56 -11.39
C GLU A 115 -6.81 -6.96 -10.39
N LYS A 116 -6.48 -7.77 -9.38
CA LYS A 116 -7.42 -8.14 -8.31
C LYS A 116 -7.83 -6.93 -7.46
N ALA A 117 -6.89 -6.05 -7.15
CA ALA A 117 -7.16 -4.81 -6.43
C ALA A 117 -8.13 -3.91 -7.19
N GLN A 118 -7.95 -3.79 -8.52
CA GLN A 118 -8.84 -3.04 -9.40
C GLN A 118 -10.21 -3.71 -9.55
N GLU A 119 -10.29 -5.05 -9.58
CA GLU A 119 -11.57 -5.77 -9.53
C GLU A 119 -12.30 -5.48 -8.21
N GLY A 120 -11.56 -5.47 -7.09
CA GLY A 120 -12.08 -5.18 -5.76
C GLY A 120 -13.05 -6.26 -5.27
N ARG A 121 -12.78 -7.53 -5.61
CA ARG A 121 -13.59 -8.70 -5.28
C ARG A 121 -12.81 -9.64 -4.36
N TYR A 122 -13.38 -9.94 -3.20
CA TYR A 122 -12.68 -10.60 -2.09
C TYR A 122 -13.50 -11.73 -1.50
N ASP A 123 -12.85 -12.78 -1.03
CA ASP A 123 -13.51 -13.89 -0.33
C ASP A 123 -13.75 -13.55 1.15
N SER A 124 -14.45 -14.45 1.85
CA SER A 124 -14.72 -14.33 3.28
C SER A 124 -13.44 -14.36 4.14
N ARG A 125 -12.35 -14.97 3.67
CA ARG A 125 -11.07 -14.98 4.39
C ARG A 125 -10.46 -13.57 4.40
N SER A 126 -10.43 -12.87 3.26
CA SER A 126 -9.89 -11.50 3.18
C SER A 126 -10.74 -10.49 3.97
N THR A 127 -12.05 -10.72 4.10
CA THR A 127 -12.99 -9.80 4.78
C THR A 127 -13.25 -10.14 6.25
N ARG A 128 -12.71 -11.25 6.77
CA ARG A 128 -13.01 -11.79 8.12
C ARG A 128 -12.83 -10.82 9.31
N LEU A 129 -12.00 -9.79 9.14
CA LEU A 129 -11.71 -8.80 10.20
C LEU A 129 -12.43 -7.46 9.97
N ILE A 130 -13.23 -7.31 8.92
CA ILE A 130 -14.03 -6.12 8.72
C ILE A 130 -15.16 -6.11 9.76
N PRO A 131 -15.28 -5.07 10.61
CA PRO A 131 -16.46 -4.90 11.46
C PRO A 131 -17.75 -4.93 10.63
N LYS A 132 -18.80 -5.57 11.14
CA LYS A 132 -20.03 -5.83 10.38
C LYS A 132 -20.70 -4.54 9.88
N GLU A 133 -20.58 -3.49 10.66
CA GLU A 133 -21.09 -2.15 10.36
C GLU A 133 -20.43 -1.60 9.08
N TYR A 134 -19.10 -1.73 8.96
CA TYR A 134 -18.37 -1.30 7.77
C TYR A 134 -18.54 -2.25 6.58
N LEU A 135 -18.67 -3.55 6.82
CA LEU A 135 -18.84 -4.53 5.75
C LEU A 135 -20.06 -4.18 4.88
N ASN A 136 -21.21 -3.94 5.52
CA ASN A 136 -22.46 -3.61 4.80
C ASN A 136 -22.43 -2.20 4.19
N CYS A 137 -21.71 -1.26 4.79
CA CYS A 137 -21.57 0.10 4.27
C CYS A 137 -20.70 0.16 3.03
N TYR A 138 -19.61 -0.62 2.96
CA TYR A 138 -18.57 -0.46 1.92
C TYR A 138 -18.47 -1.61 0.92
N LEU A 139 -19.01 -2.79 1.22
CA LEU A 139 -18.99 -3.94 0.32
C LEU A 139 -20.43 -4.39 -0.03
N LEU A 140 -20.55 -5.08 -1.16
CA LEU A 140 -21.76 -5.75 -1.65
C LEU A 140 -21.50 -7.26 -1.64
N GLU A 141 -22.48 -8.03 -1.19
CA GLU A 141 -22.46 -9.48 -1.37
C GLU A 141 -22.51 -9.85 -2.86
N ASP A 142 -21.72 -10.84 -3.26
CA ASP A 142 -21.55 -11.31 -4.65
C ASP A 142 -21.36 -12.84 -4.66
N GLY A 143 -22.38 -13.55 -4.19
CA GLY A 143 -22.32 -14.99 -3.94
C GLY A 143 -21.38 -15.30 -2.78
N GLU A 144 -20.37 -16.15 -3.01
CA GLU A 144 -19.32 -16.48 -2.02
C GLU A 144 -18.27 -15.36 -1.83
N PHE A 145 -18.41 -14.26 -2.56
CA PHE A 145 -17.49 -13.13 -2.56
C PHE A 145 -18.18 -11.86 -2.09
N TYR A 146 -17.34 -10.85 -1.83
CA TYR A 146 -17.73 -9.48 -1.58
C TYR A 146 -17.08 -8.56 -2.62
N LYS A 147 -17.83 -7.59 -3.12
CA LYS A 147 -17.33 -6.56 -4.03
C LYS A 147 -17.31 -5.20 -3.35
N VAL A 148 -16.20 -4.47 -3.45
CA VAL A 148 -16.11 -3.09 -2.95
C VAL A 148 -17.06 -2.20 -3.73
N LYS A 149 -17.84 -1.37 -3.02
CA LYS A 149 -18.82 -0.47 -3.63
C LYS A 149 -18.16 0.59 -4.52
N PRO A 150 -18.80 0.97 -5.65
CA PRO A 150 -18.21 1.92 -6.60
C PRO A 150 -17.79 3.27 -6.02
N PHE A 151 -18.57 3.81 -5.07
CA PHE A 151 -18.29 5.13 -4.48
C PHE A 151 -16.96 5.17 -3.72
N LEU A 152 -16.53 4.03 -3.16
CA LEU A 152 -15.23 3.93 -2.51
C LEU A 152 -14.13 3.75 -3.57
N LYS A 153 -14.36 2.87 -4.56
CA LYS A 153 -13.41 2.59 -5.65
C LYS A 153 -13.02 3.84 -6.44
N GLN A 154 -13.95 4.77 -6.68
CA GLN A 154 -13.66 5.99 -7.44
C GLN A 154 -12.62 6.93 -6.77
N LYS A 155 -12.40 6.78 -5.46
CA LYS A 155 -11.43 7.55 -4.67
C LYS A 155 -10.09 6.81 -4.49
N ILE A 156 -9.97 5.62 -5.07
CA ILE A 156 -8.82 4.73 -4.91
C ILE A 156 -8.25 4.39 -6.29
N THR A 157 -6.98 4.74 -6.50
CA THR A 157 -6.27 4.45 -7.75
C THR A 157 -5.19 3.42 -7.53
N PHE A 158 -5.13 2.41 -8.39
CA PHE A 158 -4.07 1.41 -8.38
C PHE A 158 -3.11 1.63 -9.55
N ALA A 159 -1.81 1.65 -9.28
CA ALA A 159 -0.79 1.86 -10.30
C ALA A 159 0.38 0.88 -10.12
N TRP A 160 0.96 0.45 -11.25
CA TRP A 160 2.20 -0.31 -11.20
C TRP A 160 3.35 0.63 -10.84
N ALA A 161 4.17 0.25 -9.86
CA ALA A 161 5.41 0.94 -9.56
C ALA A 161 6.42 -0.01 -8.89
N ASN A 162 7.70 0.20 -9.22
CA ASN A 162 8.80 -0.42 -8.49
C ASN A 162 9.39 0.59 -7.50
N LEU A 163 9.30 0.27 -6.21
CA LEU A 163 9.81 1.14 -5.13
C LEU A 163 11.30 1.47 -5.26
N LEU A 164 12.10 0.63 -5.92
CA LEU A 164 13.51 0.91 -6.19
C LEU A 164 13.72 2.00 -7.24
N THR A 165 12.84 2.07 -8.24
CA THR A 165 12.92 3.10 -9.29
C THR A 165 12.25 4.40 -8.89
N GLY A 166 11.34 4.35 -7.92
CA GLY A 166 10.63 5.51 -7.39
C GLY A 166 9.13 5.45 -7.63
N ILE A 167 8.42 6.44 -7.09
CA ILE A 167 6.98 6.59 -7.28
C ILE A 167 6.75 7.57 -8.44
N PRO A 168 5.85 7.30 -9.39
CA PRO A 168 5.52 8.24 -10.46
C PRO A 168 5.15 9.63 -9.91
N GLU A 169 5.79 10.67 -10.43
CA GLU A 169 5.65 12.04 -9.90
C GLU A 169 4.22 12.57 -9.98
N ASN A 170 3.44 12.15 -10.98
CA ASN A 170 2.04 12.52 -11.15
C ASN A 170 1.10 11.91 -10.07
N LEU A 171 1.57 10.90 -9.33
CA LEU A 171 0.82 10.31 -8.21
C LEU A 171 1.15 11.01 -6.88
N ALA A 172 2.35 11.57 -6.73
CA ALA A 172 2.85 12.29 -5.56
C ALA A 172 2.41 13.78 -5.56
N PRO A 173 2.56 14.51 -4.44
CA PRO A 173 3.01 14.06 -3.13
C PRO A 173 1.88 13.44 -2.27
N PHE A 174 2.25 12.82 -1.15
CA PHE A 174 1.35 12.19 -0.19
C PHE A 174 1.50 12.78 1.21
N GLU A 175 0.40 12.88 1.94
CA GLU A 175 0.34 13.26 3.36
C GLU A 175 0.77 12.10 4.24
N VAL A 176 0.37 10.88 3.87
CA VAL A 176 0.69 9.65 4.60
C VAL A 176 1.10 8.55 3.64
N ILE A 177 2.14 7.80 4.00
CA ILE A 177 2.54 6.57 3.32
C ILE A 177 2.42 5.40 4.30
N PHE A 178 1.76 4.34 3.88
CA PHE A 178 1.83 3.01 4.48
C PHE A 178 2.78 2.17 3.63
N CYS A 179 3.86 1.67 4.23
CA CYS A 179 4.80 0.75 3.60
C CYS A 179 5.06 -0.41 4.56
N ARG A 180 4.09 -1.32 4.64
CA ARG A 180 4.04 -2.38 5.66
C ARG A 180 4.30 -3.75 5.06
N ASN A 181 5.12 -4.54 5.76
CA ASN A 181 5.48 -5.92 5.41
C ASN A 181 6.15 -6.03 4.02
N VAL A 182 6.83 -4.97 3.58
CA VAL A 182 7.47 -4.87 2.25
C VAL A 182 8.99 -4.71 2.36
N LEU A 183 9.48 -3.99 3.38
CA LEU A 183 10.91 -3.71 3.51
C LEU A 183 11.73 -4.94 3.90
N ILE A 184 11.09 -5.96 4.46
CA ILE A 184 11.67 -7.26 4.79
C ILE A 184 12.25 -8.03 3.59
N TYR A 185 11.83 -7.69 2.36
CA TYR A 185 12.30 -8.35 1.13
C TYR A 185 13.55 -7.70 0.51
N PHE A 186 13.97 -6.54 1.02
CA PHE A 186 15.10 -5.79 0.48
C PHE A 186 16.36 -6.00 1.32
N ASP A 187 17.50 -6.10 0.65
CA ASP A 187 18.80 -5.90 1.29
C ASP A 187 18.99 -4.46 1.76
N ASP A 188 20.03 -4.20 2.54
CA ASP A 188 20.28 -2.91 3.17
C ASP A 188 20.39 -1.75 2.17
N VAL A 189 21.10 -1.94 1.06
CA VAL A 189 21.31 -0.91 0.02
C VAL A 189 20.00 -0.60 -0.70
N SER A 190 19.26 -1.64 -1.05
CA SER A 190 17.97 -1.54 -1.71
C SER A 190 16.92 -0.90 -0.80
N ARG A 191 16.93 -1.25 0.49
CA ARG A 191 16.05 -0.65 1.50
C ARG A 191 16.30 0.84 1.66
N GLU A 192 17.55 1.26 1.75
CA GLU A 192 17.91 2.68 1.81
C GLU A 192 17.42 3.44 0.57
N ARG A 193 17.56 2.86 -0.62
CA ARG A 193 17.06 3.45 -1.86
C ARG A 193 15.54 3.60 -1.87
N VAL A 194 14.82 2.56 -1.43
CA VAL A 194 13.35 2.60 -1.27
C VAL A 194 12.96 3.71 -0.30
N LEU A 195 13.58 3.79 0.87
CA LEU A 195 13.29 4.81 1.88
C LEU A 195 13.50 6.23 1.34
N ASN A 196 14.57 6.47 0.59
CA ASN A 196 14.82 7.76 -0.07
C ASN A 196 13.73 8.12 -1.10
N ASN A 197 13.25 7.13 -1.86
CA ASN A 197 12.17 7.35 -2.83
C ASN A 197 10.84 7.67 -2.13
N LEU A 198 10.51 6.96 -1.04
CA LEU A 198 9.33 7.24 -0.22
C LEU A 198 9.42 8.63 0.43
N TYR A 199 10.61 9.00 0.92
CA TYR A 199 10.86 10.33 1.49
C TYR A 199 10.59 11.44 0.46
N LYS A 200 11.01 11.28 -0.79
CA LYS A 200 10.73 12.25 -1.86
C LYS A 200 9.24 12.38 -2.17
N ALA A 201 8.48 11.29 -2.09
CA ALA A 201 7.05 11.28 -2.37
C ALA A 201 6.19 11.84 -1.22
N LEU A 202 6.72 11.98 0.00
CA LEU A 202 6.03 12.62 1.11
C LEU A 202 6.05 14.16 1.01
N VAL A 203 4.95 14.79 1.40
CA VAL A 203 4.93 16.23 1.71
C VAL A 203 5.86 16.54 2.89
N PRO A 204 6.42 17.75 3.01
CA PRO A 204 7.11 18.19 4.22
C PRO A 204 6.20 18.01 5.45
N GLY A 205 6.70 17.39 6.52
CA GLY A 205 5.91 17.09 7.71
C GLY A 205 4.95 15.91 7.59
N GLY A 206 4.91 15.21 6.45
CA GLY A 206 4.09 14.02 6.23
C GLY A 206 4.58 12.80 7.02
N TYR A 207 3.70 11.80 7.17
CA TYR A 207 3.93 10.64 8.03
C TYR A 207 4.12 9.35 7.23
N ILE A 208 4.94 8.43 7.75
CA ILE A 208 5.11 7.08 7.20
C ILE A 208 4.97 6.01 8.28
N PHE A 209 4.20 4.97 7.93
CA PHE A 209 3.94 3.78 8.72
C PHE A 209 4.68 2.59 8.13
N PHE A 210 5.45 1.89 8.97
CA PHE A 210 6.10 0.63 8.63
C PHE A 210 5.45 -0.53 9.41
N GLY A 211 5.53 -1.74 8.88
CA GLY A 211 4.98 -2.92 9.54
C GLY A 211 5.83 -3.35 10.74
N HIS A 212 5.28 -4.16 11.63
CA HIS A 212 5.96 -4.58 12.87
C HIS A 212 7.31 -5.28 12.64
N ALA A 213 7.43 -6.04 11.54
CA ALA A 213 8.63 -6.78 11.19
C ALA A 213 9.59 -5.99 10.29
N ASP A 214 9.19 -4.81 9.80
CA ASP A 214 10.04 -3.98 8.97
C ASP A 214 11.11 -3.34 9.86
N PHE A 215 12.28 -3.96 9.91
CA PHE A 215 13.42 -3.41 10.62
C PHE A 215 14.04 -2.27 9.82
N VAL A 216 13.80 -1.05 10.27
CA VAL A 216 14.31 0.16 9.61
C VAL A 216 15.60 0.68 10.27
N GLY A 217 15.99 0.13 11.44
CA GLY A 217 17.36 0.10 11.95
C GLY A 217 18.21 1.38 11.81
N LYS A 218 19.44 1.25 11.32
CA LYS A 218 20.41 2.37 11.20
C LYS A 218 20.07 3.37 10.06
N PHE A 219 18.98 3.16 9.31
CA PHE A 219 18.64 3.95 8.12
C PHE A 219 17.74 5.16 8.43
N PHE A 220 17.51 5.48 9.70
CA PHE A 220 16.69 6.61 10.19
C PHE A 220 17.34 7.99 10.11
N THR A 221 18.34 8.21 9.26
CA THR A 221 18.92 9.56 9.17
C THR A 221 17.96 10.56 8.53
N ILE A 222 17.04 10.10 7.67
CA ILE A 222 16.13 10.99 6.92
C ILE A 222 14.74 11.15 7.56
N PHE A 223 14.22 10.14 8.26
CA PHE A 223 12.92 10.23 8.92
C PHE A 223 13.05 10.40 10.43
N LYS A 224 12.30 11.33 11.01
CA LYS A 224 12.27 11.57 12.45
C LYS A 224 11.27 10.61 13.11
N PRO A 225 11.70 9.75 14.06
CA PRO A 225 10.78 8.93 14.83
C PRO A 225 9.94 9.80 15.76
N GLU A 226 8.62 9.63 15.72
CA GLU A 226 7.68 10.20 16.66
C GLU A 226 6.96 9.08 17.43
N ARG A 227 7.16 9.06 18.76
CA ARG A 227 6.51 8.10 19.64
C ARG A 227 5.31 8.74 20.32
N ILE A 228 4.12 8.18 20.08
CA ILE A 228 2.86 8.66 20.66
C ILE A 228 2.25 7.49 21.43
N GLY A 229 2.29 7.59 22.75
CA GLY A 229 1.97 6.49 23.64
C GLY A 229 2.84 5.25 23.36
N ARG A 230 2.20 4.14 22.99
CA ARG A 230 2.88 2.88 22.63
C ARG A 230 3.25 2.75 21.16
N HIS A 231 2.77 3.65 20.30
CA HIS A 231 2.94 3.58 18.86
C HIS A 231 4.14 4.40 18.39
N LEU A 232 4.76 3.95 17.31
CA LEU A 232 5.87 4.61 16.64
C LEU A 232 5.47 4.88 15.20
N VAL A 233 5.57 6.14 14.79
CA VAL A 233 5.43 6.60 13.41
C VAL A 233 6.67 7.41 13.06
N TYR A 234 6.89 7.65 11.78
CA TYR A 234 8.02 8.44 11.32
C TYR A 234 7.54 9.61 10.50
N ARG A 235 8.23 10.74 10.63
CA ARG A 235 7.87 12.00 10.00
C ARG A 235 9.00 12.51 9.11
N LYS A 236 8.63 13.14 7.99
CA LYS A 236 9.55 13.88 7.12
C LYS A 236 9.90 15.24 7.71
#